data_AF-A0A409XQL3-F1
#
_entry.id   AF-A0A409XQL3-F1
#
_cell.length_a   1.000
_cell.length_b   1.000
_cell.length_c   1.000
_cell.angle_alpha   90.00
_cell.angle_beta   90.00
_cell.angle_gamma   90.00
#
_symmetry.space_group_name_H-M   'P 1'
#
loop_
_entity.id
_entity.type
_entity.pdbx_description
1 polymer ?
#
loop_
_entity_poly.entity_id
_entity_poly.type
_entity_poly.pdbx_seq_one_letter_code
_entity_poly.pdbx_strand_id
1 'polypeptide(L)'
;MDFPPSSSTPLAVEVALKIFTSWTKYELREMETSNTAARRLQSVENHTSSFGKREQDTHLLVLPDGGKVATSLAVGEAKINEIVLNGSFILTYTISETHAYAFDITSVGTRYQGATTHVPKYSLYTISAPLSTSIPSRPKDISLSDFWVGIYALFTLYPDNEHIPFAITSIPNVEEIKSYLLTTGLARTYPTSGISAKKAIPTNDILFLSRMTFWQGAGTTGYHCLSWILNPKIPFPIMPSVTRNEKVIALHPLRPSKPQPGEFLYRRWCNDVKQTFEITYFDLEGTHDGSKTLAGPSGLSRHMAAFHRWHNDERVNSAWGERGSLETHRDYVESLLADPHVLPCMMSWDGELMGYVEIIYAKEDHVAQHYPTGVTPGDWERGIHVLVGEDKFLGGGRAEIWVRSLVHYIFLADPRTDRVCGEPSQANIAIVKVASKSGFHIETTFDFPYKRSALILNPREKFFKLCRLR
;
A
#
# COMPACT_ATOMS: atom_id res chain seq x y z
N MET A 1 80.87 -9.73 -12.60
CA MET A 1 79.62 -9.89 -11.83
C MET A 1 78.53 -9.33 -12.71
N ASP A 2 77.60 -10.22 -13.06
CA ASP A 2 76.86 -10.26 -14.31
C ASP A 2 75.60 -9.39 -14.40
N PHE A 3 75.06 -9.40 -15.62
CA PHE A 3 74.03 -8.59 -16.29
C PHE A 3 72.58 -8.59 -15.71
N PRO A 4 71.68 -7.71 -16.25
CA PRO A 4 70.40 -7.28 -15.66
C PRO A 4 69.14 -7.90 -16.33
N PRO A 5 67.97 -7.20 -16.38
CA PRO A 5 66.74 -7.41 -15.60
C PRO A 5 65.69 -8.34 -16.27
N SER A 6 64.68 -8.81 -15.52
CA SER A 6 63.54 -9.55 -16.10
C SER A 6 62.17 -8.98 -15.69
N SER A 7 61.39 -8.64 -16.71
CA SER A 7 59.95 -8.47 -16.75
C SER A 7 59.20 -9.80 -16.61
N SER A 8 58.02 -9.80 -15.97
CA SER A 8 56.86 -10.61 -16.39
C SER A 8 55.60 -10.30 -15.56
N THR A 9 54.53 -9.99 -16.28
CA THR A 9 53.11 -9.88 -15.90
C THR A 9 52.48 -11.27 -15.58
N PRO A 10 51.21 -11.34 -15.11
CA PRO A 10 50.71 -12.37 -14.21
C PRO A 10 50.19 -13.62 -14.93
N LEU A 11 50.47 -14.80 -14.37
CA LEU A 11 49.82 -16.04 -14.79
C LEU A 11 49.71 -17.02 -13.61
N ALA A 12 48.80 -16.73 -12.68
CA ALA A 12 48.48 -17.63 -11.57
C ALA A 12 47.03 -17.48 -11.10
N VAL A 13 46.07 -17.35 -12.02
CA VAL A 13 44.62 -17.59 -11.73
C VAL A 13 43.92 -18.35 -12.90
N GLU A 14 44.64 -18.76 -13.95
CA GLU A 14 44.01 -19.31 -15.16
C GLU A 14 44.18 -20.83 -15.38
N VAL A 15 44.38 -21.62 -14.31
CA VAL A 15 44.49 -23.09 -14.40
C VAL A 15 43.58 -23.86 -13.42
N ALA A 16 42.82 -23.19 -12.56
CA ALA A 16 41.77 -23.86 -11.75
C ALA A 16 40.37 -23.85 -12.41
N LEU A 17 40.27 -23.47 -13.69
CA LEU A 17 39.00 -23.25 -14.40
C LEU A 17 38.81 -24.11 -15.67
N LYS A 18 39.54 -25.24 -15.80
CA LYS A 18 39.46 -26.10 -16.99
C LYS A 18 39.39 -27.63 -16.78
N ILE A 19 39.10 -28.13 -15.57
CA ILE A 19 38.91 -29.59 -15.32
C ILE A 19 37.53 -29.94 -14.68
N PHE A 20 36.57 -29.01 -14.64
CA PHE A 20 35.18 -29.29 -14.21
C PHE A 20 34.12 -28.77 -15.20
N THR A 21 34.40 -28.86 -16.51
CA THR A 21 33.54 -28.28 -17.57
C THR A 21 32.94 -29.27 -18.56
N SER A 22 32.71 -30.53 -18.18
CA SER A 22 31.88 -31.45 -18.98
C SER A 22 30.75 -32.16 -18.24
N TRP A 23 30.60 -31.93 -16.94
CA TRP A 23 29.45 -32.33 -16.12
C TRP A 23 29.11 -31.12 -15.25
N THR A 24 28.04 -30.38 -15.57
CA THR A 24 27.40 -29.41 -14.65
C THR A 24 26.29 -28.60 -15.34
N LYS A 25 26.28 -28.39 -16.66
CA LYS A 25 25.20 -27.58 -17.27
C LYS A 25 23.83 -28.28 -17.33
N TYR A 26 23.78 -29.60 -17.35
CA TYR A 26 22.52 -30.35 -17.29
C TYR A 26 22.09 -30.57 -15.83
N GLU A 27 23.02 -30.98 -14.96
CA GLU A 27 22.74 -31.22 -13.54
C GLU A 27 22.49 -29.93 -12.73
N LEU A 28 23.15 -28.80 -13.04
CA LEU A 28 22.81 -27.50 -12.42
C LEU A 28 21.44 -27.01 -12.90
N ARG A 29 21.05 -27.31 -14.14
CA ARG A 29 19.75 -26.95 -14.70
C ARG A 29 18.65 -27.86 -14.16
N GLU A 30 18.93 -29.13 -13.89
CA GLU A 30 18.04 -30.04 -13.16
C GLU A 30 17.97 -29.71 -11.67
N MET A 31 19.06 -29.32 -11.01
CA MET A 31 19.04 -28.80 -9.63
C MET A 31 18.33 -27.46 -9.51
N GLU A 32 18.48 -26.53 -10.46
CA GLU A 32 17.76 -25.25 -10.48
C GLU A 32 16.29 -25.43 -10.80
N THR A 33 15.94 -26.32 -11.74
CA THR A 33 14.54 -26.64 -12.03
C THR A 33 13.90 -27.44 -10.91
N SER A 34 14.62 -28.34 -10.26
CA SER A 34 14.19 -29.07 -9.06
C SER A 34 14.05 -28.13 -7.86
N ASN A 35 14.96 -27.19 -7.63
CA ASN A 35 14.82 -26.14 -6.60
C ASN A 35 13.69 -25.15 -6.92
N THR A 36 13.47 -24.82 -8.19
CA THR A 36 12.37 -23.94 -8.60
C THR A 36 11.04 -24.67 -8.50
N ALA A 37 10.99 -25.97 -8.84
CA ALA A 37 9.84 -26.83 -8.68
C ALA A 37 9.54 -27.09 -7.20
N ALA A 38 10.56 -27.30 -6.36
CA ALA A 38 10.44 -27.44 -4.92
C ALA A 38 10.01 -26.13 -4.26
N ARG A 39 10.50 -24.96 -4.69
CA ARG A 39 10.00 -23.65 -4.23
C ARG A 39 8.58 -23.37 -4.72
N ARG A 40 8.21 -23.82 -5.92
CA ARG A 40 6.83 -23.75 -6.42
C ARG A 40 5.92 -24.71 -5.67
N LEU A 41 6.38 -25.92 -5.37
CA LEU A 41 5.68 -26.89 -4.53
C LEU A 41 5.54 -26.34 -3.13
N GLN A 42 6.58 -25.83 -2.49
CA GLN A 42 6.52 -25.13 -1.21
C GLN A 42 5.62 -23.88 -1.28
N SER A 43 5.60 -23.13 -2.38
CA SER A 43 4.69 -22.00 -2.56
C SER A 43 3.23 -22.45 -2.74
N VAL A 44 3.00 -23.58 -3.40
CA VAL A 44 1.70 -24.22 -3.58
C VAL A 44 1.26 -24.90 -2.29
N GLU A 45 2.19 -25.48 -1.53
CA GLU A 45 2.01 -26.12 -0.25
C GLU A 45 1.76 -25.06 0.82
N ASN A 46 2.49 -23.94 0.83
CA ASN A 46 2.13 -22.75 1.63
C ASN A 46 0.77 -22.17 1.20
N HIS A 47 0.39 -22.30 -0.07
CA HIS A 47 -0.95 -21.93 -0.58
C HIS A 47 -2.05 -22.95 -0.26
N THR A 48 -1.73 -24.21 0.06
CA THR A 48 -2.72 -25.30 0.23
C THR A 48 -2.78 -25.80 1.68
N SER A 49 -1.67 -25.82 2.39
CA SER A 49 -1.59 -26.03 3.84
C SER A 49 -2.16 -24.87 4.65
N SER A 50 -2.26 -23.65 4.08
CA SER A 50 -3.08 -22.57 4.65
C SER A 50 -4.58 -22.75 4.43
N PHE A 51 -5.01 -23.76 3.65
CA PHE A 51 -6.41 -24.04 3.33
C PHE A 51 -6.99 -25.26 4.07
N GLY A 52 -6.27 -25.81 5.04
CA GLY A 52 -6.76 -26.89 5.91
C GLY A 52 -7.25 -26.37 7.26
N LYS A 53 -8.57 -26.14 7.39
CA LYS A 53 -9.35 -25.75 8.60
C LYS A 53 -9.32 -24.26 9.00
N ARG A 54 -10.10 -23.44 8.28
CA ARG A 54 -11.02 -22.43 8.86
C ARG A 54 -12.24 -22.26 7.94
N GLU A 55 -13.21 -23.18 8.03
CA GLU A 55 -14.59 -22.81 7.73
C GLU A 55 -15.07 -21.88 8.86
N GLN A 56 -15.67 -20.72 8.50
CA GLN A 56 -16.18 -19.62 9.36
C GLN A 56 -15.30 -18.35 9.53
N ASP A 57 -14.79 -17.74 8.46
CA ASP A 57 -14.54 -16.28 8.46
C ASP A 57 -15.21 -15.64 7.22
N THR A 58 -16.54 -15.51 7.29
CA THR A 58 -17.43 -14.96 6.26
C THR A 58 -17.48 -13.42 6.30
N HIS A 59 -16.34 -12.76 6.25
CA HIS A 59 -16.26 -11.30 6.20
C HIS A 59 -15.74 -10.81 4.84
N LEU A 60 -16.37 -9.78 4.29
CA LEU A 60 -15.93 -9.07 3.09
C LEU A 60 -14.64 -8.31 3.40
N LEU A 61 -14.65 -7.53 4.49
CA LEU A 61 -13.49 -6.80 4.97
C LEU A 61 -13.50 -6.62 6.48
N VAL A 62 -12.32 -6.32 7.04
CA VAL A 62 -12.15 -5.90 8.43
C VAL A 62 -11.67 -4.45 8.45
N LEU A 63 -12.37 -3.61 9.22
CA LEU A 63 -12.05 -2.21 9.41
C LEU A 63 -10.80 -2.04 10.29
N PRO A 64 -10.11 -0.89 10.22
CA PRO A 64 -8.92 -0.64 11.05
C PRO A 64 -9.15 -0.72 12.57
N ASP A 65 -10.36 -0.50 13.05
CA ASP A 65 -10.75 -0.65 14.45
C ASP A 65 -11.16 -2.10 14.83
N GLY A 66 -11.10 -3.03 13.88
CA GLY A 66 -11.51 -4.42 14.04
C GLY A 66 -12.97 -4.71 13.65
N GLY A 67 -13.74 -3.69 13.23
CA GLY A 67 -15.12 -3.86 12.77
C GLY A 67 -15.22 -4.83 11.59
N LYS A 68 -16.09 -5.83 11.70
CA LYS A 68 -16.25 -6.90 10.70
C LYS A 68 -17.39 -6.56 9.75
N VAL A 69 -17.09 -6.41 8.48
CA VAL A 69 -18.06 -6.10 7.43
C VAL A 69 -18.35 -7.35 6.62
N ALA A 70 -19.62 -7.66 6.44
CA ALA A 70 -20.12 -8.75 5.62
C ALA A 70 -21.18 -8.24 4.64
N THR A 71 -21.46 -9.04 3.62
CA THR A 71 -22.50 -8.71 2.63
C THR A 71 -23.40 -9.90 2.39
N SER A 72 -24.71 -9.66 2.38
CA SER A 72 -25.71 -10.60 1.90
C SER A 72 -26.10 -10.18 0.50
N LEU A 73 -25.65 -10.95 -0.50
CA LEU A 73 -25.99 -10.70 -1.90
C LEU A 73 -27.21 -11.54 -2.26
N ALA A 74 -28.32 -10.90 -2.60
CA ALA A 74 -29.53 -11.62 -2.92
C ALA A 74 -29.37 -12.44 -4.22
N VAL A 75 -29.78 -13.71 -4.17
CA VAL A 75 -29.87 -14.59 -5.34
C VAL A 75 -31.35 -14.72 -5.70
N GLY A 76 -31.80 -14.05 -6.77
CA GLY A 76 -33.19 -14.08 -7.23
C GLY A 76 -33.82 -12.70 -7.45
N GLU A 77 -35.14 -12.66 -7.72
CA GLU A 77 -35.86 -11.46 -8.22
C GLU A 77 -35.88 -10.26 -7.24
N ALA A 78 -35.66 -10.47 -5.95
CA ALA A 78 -35.48 -9.39 -4.97
C ALA A 78 -34.02 -8.92 -4.99
N LYS A 79 -33.68 -8.02 -5.93
CA LYS A 79 -32.33 -7.47 -6.18
C LYS A 79 -31.76 -6.55 -5.09
N ILE A 80 -32.08 -6.79 -3.81
CA ILE A 80 -31.64 -5.98 -2.68
C ILE A 80 -30.43 -6.66 -2.04
N ASN A 81 -29.27 -6.00 -2.13
CA ASN A 81 -28.06 -6.41 -1.44
C ASN A 81 -27.96 -5.69 -0.10
N GLU A 82 -27.39 -6.35 0.89
CA GLU A 82 -27.30 -5.83 2.25
C GLU A 82 -25.84 -5.79 2.71
N ILE A 83 -25.49 -4.71 3.40
CA ILE A 83 -24.18 -4.53 4.04
C ILE A 83 -24.38 -4.56 5.55
N VAL A 84 -23.60 -5.42 6.19
CA VAL A 84 -23.70 -5.73 7.62
C VAL A 84 -22.37 -5.37 8.29
N LEU A 85 -22.42 -4.58 9.36
CA LEU A 85 -21.28 -4.25 10.21
C LEU A 85 -21.51 -4.83 11.60
N ASN A 86 -20.60 -5.71 12.06
CA ASN A 86 -20.68 -6.38 13.36
C ASN A 86 -22.05 -7.05 13.62
N GLY A 87 -22.64 -7.64 12.58
CA GLY A 87 -23.96 -8.28 12.64
C GLY A 87 -25.16 -7.32 12.53
N SER A 88 -24.95 -6.01 12.48
CA SER A 88 -26.01 -5.00 12.30
C SER A 88 -26.11 -4.55 10.84
N PHE A 89 -27.34 -4.49 10.30
CA PHE A 89 -27.59 -3.92 8.98
C PHE A 89 -27.36 -2.42 8.97
N ILE A 90 -26.47 -1.95 8.08
CA ILE A 90 -26.10 -0.53 7.99
C ILE A 90 -26.53 0.13 6.69
N LEU A 91 -26.61 -0.63 5.59
CA LEU A 91 -26.91 -0.10 4.26
C LEU A 91 -27.50 -1.19 3.36
N THR A 92 -28.46 -0.83 2.52
CA THR A 92 -28.93 -1.69 1.43
C THR A 92 -28.73 -1.02 0.08
N TYR A 93 -28.52 -1.81 -0.97
CA TYR A 93 -28.41 -1.28 -2.31
C TYR A 93 -28.93 -2.25 -3.38
N THR A 94 -29.48 -1.69 -4.45
CA THR A 94 -29.79 -2.43 -5.68
C THR A 94 -28.88 -1.97 -6.82
N ILE A 95 -28.69 -2.82 -7.82
CA ILE A 95 -27.90 -2.48 -9.01
C ILE A 95 -28.80 -2.59 -10.24
N SER A 96 -28.81 -1.54 -11.06
CA SER A 96 -29.47 -1.56 -12.37
C SER A 96 -28.77 -2.52 -13.34
N GLU A 97 -29.55 -3.29 -14.09
CA GLU A 97 -29.02 -4.11 -15.20
C GLU A 97 -28.44 -3.25 -16.34
N THR A 98 -28.90 -2.00 -16.45
CA THR A 98 -28.45 -1.09 -17.50
C THR A 98 -27.11 -0.44 -17.14
N HIS A 99 -26.15 -0.56 -18.07
CA HIS A 99 -24.83 0.07 -17.97
C HIS A 99 -24.83 1.38 -18.77
N ALA A 100 -25.53 2.39 -18.26
CA ALA A 100 -25.82 3.60 -19.01
C ALA A 100 -25.07 4.85 -18.53
N TYR A 101 -24.46 4.80 -17.34
CA TYR A 101 -23.95 6.00 -16.65
C TYR A 101 -22.45 6.16 -16.85
N ALA A 102 -22.04 7.18 -17.59
CA ALA A 102 -20.65 7.59 -17.75
C ALA A 102 -20.39 8.90 -16.99
N PHE A 103 -19.17 9.06 -16.48
CA PHE A 103 -18.71 10.33 -15.89
C PHE A 103 -17.89 11.13 -16.91
N ASP A 104 -18.51 11.58 -18.00
CA ASP A 104 -17.85 12.29 -19.11
C ASP A 104 -17.86 13.82 -18.95
N ILE A 105 -17.34 14.32 -17.82
CA ILE A 105 -17.39 15.75 -17.46
C ILE A 105 -16.75 16.69 -18.50
N THR A 106 -15.76 16.21 -19.25
CA THR A 106 -15.07 17.01 -20.28
C THR A 106 -15.91 17.23 -21.53
N SER A 107 -16.97 16.44 -21.74
CA SER A 107 -17.86 16.58 -22.90
C SER A 107 -18.93 17.65 -22.67
N VAL A 108 -19.22 17.98 -21.41
CA VAL A 108 -20.31 18.86 -21.00
C VAL A 108 -20.17 20.25 -21.61
N GLY A 109 -21.23 20.73 -22.27
CA GLY A 109 -21.25 22.02 -22.97
C GLY A 109 -20.54 22.02 -24.33
N THR A 110 -20.03 20.89 -24.79
CA THR A 110 -19.36 20.75 -26.10
C THR A 110 -20.24 19.98 -27.09
N ARG A 111 -19.86 20.00 -28.38
CA ARG A 111 -20.50 19.17 -29.42
C ARG A 111 -20.41 17.65 -29.18
N TYR A 112 -19.55 17.22 -28.26
CA TYR A 112 -19.35 15.80 -27.94
C TYR A 112 -20.24 15.30 -26.79
N GLN A 113 -21.01 16.19 -26.15
CA GLN A 113 -21.86 15.83 -25.03
C GLN A 113 -22.87 14.73 -25.40
N GLY A 114 -22.85 13.62 -24.65
CA GLY A 114 -23.72 12.46 -24.90
C GLY A 114 -23.33 11.62 -26.12
N ALA A 115 -22.23 11.97 -26.81
CA ALA A 115 -21.67 11.22 -27.94
C ALA A 115 -20.39 10.45 -27.57
N THR A 116 -19.99 10.47 -26.30
CA THR A 116 -18.80 9.78 -25.79
C THR A 116 -19.05 8.26 -25.74
N THR A 117 -18.27 7.51 -26.53
CA THR A 117 -18.31 6.03 -26.55
C THR A 117 -17.11 5.39 -25.87
N HIS A 118 -16.03 6.13 -25.70
CA HIS A 118 -14.79 5.67 -25.08
C HIS A 118 -14.78 5.81 -23.55
N VAL A 119 -15.68 6.63 -22.99
CA VAL A 119 -15.80 6.79 -21.53
C VAL A 119 -16.53 5.57 -20.97
N PRO A 120 -15.95 4.86 -19.98
CA PRO A 120 -16.59 3.70 -19.37
C PRO A 120 -17.98 4.03 -18.82
N LYS A 121 -18.92 3.12 -19.07
CA LYS A 121 -20.28 3.19 -18.54
C LYS A 121 -20.44 2.17 -17.42
N TYR A 122 -21.13 2.59 -16.37
CA TYR A 122 -21.37 1.81 -15.16
C TYR A 122 -22.87 1.67 -14.90
N SER A 123 -23.23 0.63 -14.13
CA SER A 123 -24.57 0.48 -13.60
C SER A 123 -24.86 1.51 -12.51
N LEU A 124 -26.13 1.92 -12.39
CA LEU A 124 -26.60 2.74 -11.29
C LEU A 124 -26.83 1.89 -10.03
N TYR A 125 -26.37 2.40 -8.90
CA TYR A 125 -26.57 1.82 -7.57
C TYR A 125 -27.64 2.64 -6.86
N THR A 126 -28.73 2.02 -6.42
CA THR A 126 -29.75 2.72 -5.62
C THR A 126 -29.55 2.35 -4.16
N ILE A 127 -29.09 3.30 -3.36
CA ILE A 127 -28.78 3.12 -1.94
C ILE A 127 -30.00 3.50 -1.10
N SER A 128 -30.35 2.65 -0.13
CA SER A 128 -31.47 2.88 0.79
C SER A 128 -31.11 2.58 2.24
N ALA A 129 -31.86 3.17 3.17
CA ALA A 129 -31.77 2.88 4.59
C ALA A 129 -31.99 1.39 4.87
N PRO A 130 -31.36 0.83 5.92
CA PRO A 130 -31.68 -0.52 6.38
C PRO A 130 -33.16 -0.58 6.83
N LEU A 131 -33.84 -1.67 6.51
CA LEU A 131 -35.21 -1.92 6.98
C LEU A 131 -35.16 -2.21 8.49
N SER A 132 -35.96 -1.47 9.27
CA SER A 132 -36.00 -1.62 10.73
C SER A 132 -36.61 -2.98 11.13
N THR A 133 -35.89 -3.74 11.97
CA THR A 133 -36.37 -5.01 12.52
C THR A 133 -37.42 -4.83 13.62
N SER A 134 -37.49 -3.66 14.24
CA SER A 134 -38.39 -3.38 15.38
C SER A 134 -39.70 -2.69 14.98
N ILE A 135 -39.71 -1.91 13.89
CA ILE A 135 -40.91 -1.25 13.34
C ILE A 135 -40.80 -1.23 11.81
N PRO A 136 -41.50 -2.12 11.08
CA PRO A 136 -41.34 -2.31 9.62
C PRO A 136 -41.71 -1.14 8.70
N SER A 137 -41.98 0.07 9.21
CA SER A 137 -42.60 1.15 8.43
C SER A 137 -41.87 2.49 8.39
N ARG A 138 -40.78 2.69 9.15
CA ARG A 138 -40.01 3.96 9.10
C ARG A 138 -38.53 3.72 8.74
N PRO A 139 -38.01 4.32 7.66
CA PRO A 139 -36.59 4.28 7.35
C PRO A 139 -35.78 4.92 8.48
N LYS A 140 -34.65 4.29 8.83
CA LYS A 140 -33.71 4.80 9.84
C LYS A 140 -32.66 5.71 9.19
N ASP A 141 -32.18 6.70 9.93
CA ASP A 141 -31.00 7.47 9.55
C ASP A 141 -29.77 6.57 9.41
N ILE A 142 -28.87 6.92 8.49
CA ILE A 142 -27.58 6.27 8.34
C ILE A 142 -26.50 7.23 8.85
N SER A 143 -25.67 6.78 9.79
CA SER A 143 -24.54 7.59 10.27
C SER A 143 -23.50 7.79 9.15
N LEU A 144 -22.76 8.90 9.18
CA LEU A 144 -21.71 9.14 8.18
C LEU A 144 -20.65 8.03 8.17
N SER A 145 -20.30 7.47 9.34
CA SER A 145 -19.41 6.32 9.46
C SER A 145 -19.97 5.07 8.78
N ASP A 146 -21.24 4.74 9.01
CA ASP A 146 -21.88 3.58 8.38
C ASP A 146 -21.97 3.75 6.87
N PHE A 147 -22.27 4.96 6.39
CA PHE A 147 -22.30 5.25 4.96
C PHE A 147 -20.91 5.10 4.33
N TRP A 148 -19.86 5.59 5.00
CA TRP A 148 -18.46 5.40 4.55
C TRP A 148 -18.06 3.93 4.51
N VAL A 149 -18.45 3.13 5.51
CA VAL A 149 -18.25 1.67 5.51
C VAL A 149 -18.96 1.02 4.32
N GLY A 150 -20.17 1.48 3.99
CA GLY A 150 -20.89 1.04 2.79
C GLY A 150 -20.11 1.34 1.50
N ILE A 151 -19.54 2.53 1.37
CA ILE A 151 -18.67 2.89 0.23
C ILE A 151 -17.44 1.98 0.18
N TYR A 152 -16.81 1.69 1.32
CA TYR A 152 -15.66 0.79 1.37
C TYR A 152 -16.04 -0.63 0.90
N ALA A 153 -17.16 -1.16 1.38
CA ALA A 153 -17.68 -2.44 0.93
C ALA A 153 -17.96 -2.44 -0.58
N LEU A 154 -18.56 -1.39 -1.14
CA LEU A 154 -18.83 -1.27 -2.58
C LEU A 154 -17.53 -1.27 -3.40
N PHE A 155 -16.50 -0.51 -3.02
CA PHE A 155 -15.22 -0.54 -3.74
C PHE A 155 -14.41 -1.82 -3.51
N THR A 156 -14.74 -2.60 -2.49
CA THR A 156 -14.16 -3.94 -2.27
C THR A 156 -14.85 -4.98 -3.15
N LEU A 157 -16.17 -4.90 -3.31
CA LEU A 157 -16.96 -5.80 -4.17
C LEU A 157 -16.77 -5.51 -5.66
N TYR A 158 -16.67 -4.23 -6.03
CA TYR A 158 -16.57 -3.77 -7.42
C TYR A 158 -15.25 -3.02 -7.65
N PRO A 159 -14.10 -3.67 -7.44
CA PRO A 159 -12.80 -3.01 -7.41
C PRO A 159 -12.40 -2.42 -8.76
N ASP A 160 -12.99 -2.91 -9.87
CA ASP A 160 -12.64 -2.48 -11.23
C ASP A 160 -13.32 -1.16 -11.62
N ASN A 161 -14.44 -0.81 -10.96
CA ASN A 161 -15.13 0.45 -11.18
C ASN A 161 -14.27 1.64 -10.74
N GLU A 162 -14.01 2.57 -11.65
CA GLU A 162 -13.38 3.86 -11.31
C GLU A 162 -14.37 4.77 -10.60
N HIS A 163 -15.63 4.68 -11.03
CA HIS A 163 -16.76 5.39 -10.46
C HIS A 163 -17.91 4.44 -10.16
N ILE A 164 -18.63 4.72 -9.08
CA ILE A 164 -19.92 4.09 -8.78
C ILE A 164 -20.98 5.19 -8.84
N PRO A 165 -21.75 5.28 -9.94
CA PRO A 165 -22.92 6.14 -10.01
C PRO A 165 -23.96 5.62 -9.04
N PHE A 166 -24.50 6.48 -8.19
CA PHE A 166 -25.52 6.10 -7.24
C PHE A 166 -26.60 7.17 -7.06
N ALA A 167 -27.78 6.70 -6.68
CA ALA A 167 -28.91 7.51 -6.23
C ALA A 167 -29.26 7.10 -4.79
N ILE A 168 -29.74 8.06 -4.00
CA ILE A 168 -30.23 7.81 -2.64
C ILE A 168 -31.76 7.81 -2.66
N THR A 169 -32.37 6.75 -2.15
CA THR A 169 -33.82 6.67 -1.92
C THR A 169 -34.10 6.34 -0.47
N SER A 170 -35.14 6.94 0.12
CA SER A 170 -35.65 6.53 1.43
C SER A 170 -34.64 6.60 2.59
N ILE A 171 -33.73 7.58 2.60
CA ILE A 171 -32.85 7.88 3.75
C ILE A 171 -33.27 9.25 4.33
N PRO A 172 -33.68 9.35 5.61
CA PRO A 172 -34.22 10.61 6.13
C PRO A 172 -33.17 11.73 6.23
N ASN A 173 -31.91 11.42 6.56
CA ASN A 173 -30.79 12.36 6.61
C ASN A 173 -30.00 12.50 5.29
N VAL A 174 -30.67 12.33 4.13
CA VAL A 174 -30.01 12.37 2.81
C VAL A 174 -29.22 13.65 2.52
N GLU A 175 -29.70 14.82 2.94
CA GLU A 175 -29.02 16.09 2.64
C GLU A 175 -27.71 16.24 3.44
N GLU A 176 -27.64 15.69 4.66
CA GLU A 176 -26.40 15.59 5.43
C GLU A 176 -25.38 14.71 4.70
N ILE A 177 -25.81 13.54 4.23
CA ILE A 177 -24.98 12.60 3.47
C ILE A 177 -24.49 13.26 2.17
N LYS A 178 -25.36 13.91 1.39
CA LYS A 178 -24.96 14.62 0.16
C LYS A 178 -23.92 15.69 0.45
N SER A 179 -24.13 16.51 1.50
CA SER A 179 -23.19 17.55 1.92
C SER A 179 -21.82 16.96 2.29
N TYR A 180 -21.81 15.88 3.07
CA TYR A 180 -20.60 15.12 3.42
C TYR A 180 -19.86 14.62 2.17
N LEU A 181 -20.57 13.97 1.24
CA LEU A 181 -19.95 13.38 0.04
C LEU A 181 -19.36 14.43 -0.90
N LEU A 182 -20.03 15.57 -1.07
CA LEU A 182 -19.56 16.65 -1.93
C LEU A 182 -18.42 17.44 -1.29
N THR A 183 -18.52 17.75 0.01
CA THR A 183 -17.49 18.52 0.75
C THR A 183 -16.17 17.75 0.84
N THR A 184 -16.25 16.44 1.04
CA THR A 184 -15.06 15.57 1.16
C THR A 184 -14.48 15.14 -0.18
N GLY A 185 -15.21 15.35 -1.28
CA GLY A 185 -14.84 14.88 -2.61
C GLY A 185 -14.98 13.35 -2.80
N LEU A 186 -15.65 12.65 -1.87
CA LEU A 186 -16.03 11.24 -2.03
C LEU A 186 -16.90 11.03 -3.27
N ALA A 187 -17.81 11.96 -3.53
CA ALA A 187 -18.65 11.96 -4.71
C ALA A 187 -18.62 13.30 -5.46
N ARG A 188 -19.05 13.26 -6.71
CA ARG A 188 -19.26 14.44 -7.55
C ARG A 188 -20.62 14.38 -8.22
N THR A 189 -21.24 15.54 -8.41
CA THR A 189 -22.39 15.66 -9.31
C THR A 189 -21.92 15.57 -10.76
N TYR A 190 -22.76 15.02 -11.62
CA TYR A 190 -22.58 15.18 -13.06
C TYR A 190 -23.15 16.55 -13.47
N PRO A 191 -22.36 17.48 -14.02
CA PRO A 191 -22.88 18.78 -14.40
C PRO A 191 -23.87 18.64 -15.55
N THR A 192 -25.15 18.79 -15.27
CA THR A 192 -26.20 18.93 -16.27
C THR A 192 -26.10 20.32 -16.89
N SER A 193 -25.59 20.41 -18.12
CA SER A 193 -25.79 21.63 -18.90
C SER A 193 -27.29 21.79 -19.19
N GLY A 194 -27.87 22.95 -18.89
CA GLY A 194 -29.23 23.31 -19.33
C GLY A 194 -29.42 23.44 -20.86
N ILE A 195 -28.41 23.06 -21.65
CA ILE A 195 -28.31 23.33 -23.10
C ILE A 195 -28.71 22.11 -23.96
N SER A 196 -28.79 20.89 -23.40
CA SER A 196 -29.13 19.68 -24.18
C SER A 196 -30.49 19.09 -23.80
N ALA A 197 -31.54 19.53 -24.50
CA ALA A 197 -32.92 19.07 -24.32
C ALA A 197 -33.20 17.66 -24.91
N LYS A 198 -32.21 16.96 -25.48
CA LYS A 198 -32.47 15.77 -26.30
C LYS A 198 -32.17 14.40 -25.68
N LYS A 199 -31.71 14.32 -24.43
CA LYS A 199 -31.62 13.07 -23.64
C LYS A 199 -31.19 13.40 -22.20
N ALA A 200 -32.03 14.12 -21.47
CA ALA A 200 -31.79 14.31 -20.05
C ALA A 200 -32.21 13.02 -19.33
N ILE A 201 -31.26 12.12 -19.08
CA ILE A 201 -31.39 11.25 -17.92
C ILE A 201 -31.50 12.22 -16.73
N PRO A 202 -32.46 12.08 -15.80
CA PRO A 202 -32.53 12.95 -14.63
C PRO A 202 -31.30 12.68 -13.75
N THR A 203 -30.18 13.34 -14.05
CA THR A 203 -28.90 13.16 -13.35
C THR A 203 -28.74 14.15 -12.20
N ASN A 204 -29.70 15.05 -11.98
CA ASN A 204 -29.64 16.04 -10.89
C ASN A 204 -29.59 15.37 -9.50
N ASP A 205 -30.08 14.13 -9.37
CA ASP A 205 -30.06 13.35 -8.13
C ASP A 205 -29.03 12.21 -8.13
N ILE A 206 -28.15 12.15 -9.15
CA ILE A 206 -27.14 11.08 -9.28
C ILE A 206 -25.77 11.64 -8.94
N LEU A 207 -25.11 10.96 -8.01
CA LEU A 207 -23.76 11.24 -7.58
C LEU A 207 -22.82 10.14 -8.07
N PHE A 208 -21.58 10.50 -8.39
CA PHE A 208 -20.55 9.57 -8.81
C PHE A 208 -19.52 9.44 -7.71
N LEU A 209 -19.52 8.32 -6.98
CA LEU A 209 -18.44 7.99 -6.06
C LEU A 209 -17.15 7.83 -6.86
N SER A 210 -16.02 8.29 -6.31
CA SER A 210 -14.72 8.17 -6.95
C SER A 210 -13.83 7.23 -6.16
N ARG A 211 -13.43 6.11 -6.79
CA ARG A 211 -12.52 5.15 -6.16
C ARG A 211 -11.19 5.81 -5.81
N MET A 212 -10.72 6.71 -6.67
CA MET A 212 -9.46 7.44 -6.50
C MET A 212 -9.48 8.33 -5.26
N THR A 213 -10.59 9.02 -4.96
CA THR A 213 -10.67 9.89 -3.77
C THR A 213 -10.96 9.08 -2.51
N PHE A 214 -11.76 8.02 -2.61
CA PHE A 214 -11.99 7.08 -1.51
C PHE A 214 -10.66 6.53 -0.95
N TRP A 215 -9.81 5.98 -1.82
CA TRP A 215 -8.49 5.46 -1.38
C TRP A 215 -7.50 6.56 -1.00
N GLN A 216 -7.81 7.85 -1.20
CA GLN A 216 -7.04 8.94 -0.61
C GLN A 216 -7.46 9.31 0.81
N GLY A 217 -8.41 8.57 1.40
CA GLY A 217 -8.95 8.87 2.73
C GLY A 217 -10.03 9.94 2.71
N ALA A 218 -10.69 10.18 1.58
CA ALA A 218 -11.80 11.13 1.53
C ALA A 218 -12.89 10.72 2.53
N GLY A 219 -13.35 11.70 3.31
CA GLY A 219 -14.41 11.53 4.29
C GLY A 219 -14.02 10.93 5.64
N THR A 220 -12.76 10.57 5.85
CA THR A 220 -12.32 10.04 7.16
C THR A 220 -12.03 11.16 8.16
N THR A 221 -11.28 12.19 7.76
CA THR A 221 -10.80 13.23 8.68
C THR A 221 -11.90 14.22 9.07
N GLY A 222 -12.17 14.35 10.37
CA GLY A 222 -13.09 15.35 10.93
C GLY A 222 -14.58 14.97 10.91
N TYR A 223 -14.91 13.77 10.41
CA TYR A 223 -16.30 13.28 10.33
C TYR A 223 -16.53 12.03 11.17
N HIS A 224 -15.56 11.12 11.23
CA HIS A 224 -15.60 9.91 12.06
C HIS A 224 -14.18 9.41 12.34
N CYS A 225 -14.03 8.36 13.15
CA CYS A 225 -12.72 7.79 13.49
C CYS A 225 -12.28 6.63 12.58
N LEU A 226 -13.13 6.15 11.67
CA LEU A 226 -12.77 5.08 10.73
C LEU A 226 -11.77 5.60 9.69
N SER A 227 -10.52 5.16 9.78
CA SER A 227 -9.40 5.56 8.91
C SER A 227 -8.33 4.48 8.91
N TRP A 228 -7.66 4.27 7.76
CA TRP A 228 -6.48 3.37 7.71
C TRP A 228 -5.29 3.93 8.48
N ILE A 229 -5.23 5.26 8.66
CA ILE A 229 -4.28 5.94 9.54
C ILE A 229 -4.93 6.07 10.92
N LEU A 230 -4.38 5.38 11.91
CA LEU A 230 -4.99 5.29 13.25
C LEU A 230 -4.84 6.59 14.06
N ASN A 231 -3.74 7.30 13.87
CA ASN A 231 -3.48 8.60 14.48
C ASN A 231 -3.23 9.65 13.38
N PRO A 232 -4.29 10.15 12.71
CA PRO A 232 -4.13 11.12 11.64
C PRO A 232 -3.51 12.42 12.18
N LYS A 233 -2.37 12.82 11.61
CA LYS A 233 -1.72 14.09 11.94
C LYS A 233 -2.15 15.15 10.94
N ILE A 234 -2.39 16.37 11.41
CA ILE A 234 -2.60 17.51 10.53
C ILE A 234 -1.33 17.80 9.72
N PRO A 235 -1.43 18.24 8.45
CA PRO A 235 -0.25 18.62 7.67
C PRO A 235 0.59 19.67 8.40
N PHE A 236 1.85 19.32 8.68
CA PHE A 236 2.77 20.21 9.39
C PHE A 236 3.10 21.46 8.54
N PRO A 237 3.14 22.67 9.12
CA PRO A 237 3.45 23.89 8.37
C PRO A 237 4.78 23.81 7.60
N ILE A 238 4.86 24.47 6.45
CA ILE A 238 6.10 24.54 5.68
C ILE A 238 7.01 25.58 6.33
N MET A 239 8.09 25.10 6.96
CA MET A 239 9.18 25.92 7.47
C MET A 239 10.48 25.45 6.84
N PRO A 240 11.34 26.34 6.31
CA PRO A 240 12.62 25.91 5.75
C PRO A 240 13.52 25.21 6.78
N SER A 241 14.24 24.19 6.36
CA SER A 241 15.24 23.44 7.11
C SER A 241 16.34 22.95 6.16
N VAL A 242 17.46 22.50 6.71
CA VAL A 242 18.61 22.06 5.93
C VAL A 242 19.17 20.78 6.53
N THR A 243 19.34 19.77 5.68
CA THR A 243 20.12 18.58 5.98
C THR A 243 21.50 18.75 5.36
N ARG A 244 22.55 18.54 6.18
CA ARG A 244 23.96 18.59 5.76
C ARG A 244 24.71 17.42 6.36
N ASN A 245 25.11 16.48 5.52
CA ASN A 245 26.02 15.39 5.84
C ASN A 245 26.99 15.17 4.65
N GLU A 246 27.83 14.15 4.71
CA GLU A 246 28.82 13.87 3.65
C GLU A 246 28.19 13.54 2.30
N LYS A 247 27.00 12.95 2.30
CA LYS A 247 26.31 12.48 1.08
C LYS A 247 25.33 13.51 0.51
N VAL A 248 24.81 14.40 1.36
CA VAL A 248 23.70 15.29 1.00
C VAL A 248 23.86 16.68 1.65
N ILE A 249 23.67 17.72 0.84
CA ILE A 249 23.43 19.09 1.29
C ILE A 249 22.15 19.56 0.60
N ALA A 250 21.06 19.67 1.35
CA ALA A 250 19.74 19.94 0.78
C ALA A 250 18.93 20.93 1.63
N LEU A 251 18.29 21.89 0.97
CA LEU A 251 17.23 22.73 1.54
C LEU A 251 15.89 22.03 1.35
N HIS A 252 15.13 21.85 2.42
CA HIS A 252 13.83 21.17 2.42
C HIS A 252 12.93 21.71 3.55
N PRO A 253 11.61 21.39 3.56
CA PRO A 253 10.77 21.71 4.70
C PRO A 253 11.20 20.95 5.95
N LEU A 254 11.05 21.58 7.13
CA LEU A 254 11.19 20.95 8.43
C LEU A 254 10.22 19.77 8.54
N ARG A 255 10.74 18.64 9.01
CA ARG A 255 9.95 17.42 9.13
C ARG A 255 9.13 17.42 10.42
N PRO A 256 7.89 16.89 10.39
CA PRO A 256 7.11 16.70 11.60
C PRO A 256 7.83 15.81 12.61
N SER A 257 7.42 15.90 13.88
CA SER A 257 7.89 14.98 14.90
C SER A 257 7.58 13.53 14.54
N LYS A 258 8.53 12.66 14.85
CA LYS A 258 8.40 11.21 14.65
C LYS A 258 7.24 10.63 15.47
N PRO A 259 6.65 9.51 15.03
CA PRO A 259 5.68 8.77 15.84
C PRO A 259 6.29 8.28 17.15
N GLN A 260 5.43 7.90 18.10
CA GLN A 260 5.89 7.29 19.35
C GLN A 260 6.40 5.86 19.10
N PRO A 261 7.43 5.39 19.83
CA PRO A 261 7.85 3.99 19.78
C PRO A 261 6.66 3.03 19.92
N GLY A 262 6.52 2.09 18.98
CA GLY A 262 5.44 1.11 18.98
C GLY A 262 4.06 1.63 18.53
N GLU A 263 3.96 2.90 18.12
CA GLU A 263 2.72 3.46 17.58
C GLU A 263 2.29 2.75 16.29
N PHE A 264 1.04 2.30 16.23
CA PHE A 264 0.45 1.79 14.99
C PHE A 264 0.16 2.95 14.03
N LEU A 265 0.78 2.91 12.86
CA LEU A 265 0.71 3.97 11.85
C LEU A 265 -0.35 3.68 10.79
N TYR A 266 -0.53 2.40 10.47
CA TYR A 266 -1.39 1.96 9.38
C TYR A 266 -1.99 0.60 9.65
N ARG A 267 -3.25 0.41 9.25
CA ARG A 267 -3.92 -0.90 9.25
C ARG A 267 -4.87 -1.04 8.06
N ARG A 268 -4.74 -2.13 7.30
CA ARG A 268 -5.65 -2.45 6.18
C ARG A 268 -5.88 -3.94 6.05
N TRP A 269 -7.14 -4.33 5.98
CA TRP A 269 -7.54 -5.67 5.55
C TRP A 269 -7.18 -5.92 4.08
N CYS A 270 -6.46 -7.01 3.82
CA CYS A 270 -6.08 -7.45 2.49
C CYS A 270 -6.89 -8.72 2.15
N ASN A 271 -7.90 -8.56 1.31
CA ASN A 271 -8.91 -9.58 1.05
C ASN A 271 -8.33 -10.82 0.34
N ASP A 272 -7.36 -10.62 -0.55
CA ASP A 272 -6.72 -11.71 -1.30
C ASP A 272 -5.97 -12.70 -0.41
N VAL A 273 -5.53 -12.27 0.78
CA VAL A 273 -4.82 -13.13 1.76
C VAL A 273 -5.60 -13.33 3.05
N LYS A 274 -6.75 -12.68 3.21
CA LYS A 274 -7.63 -12.74 4.40
C LYS A 274 -6.90 -12.41 5.70
N GLN A 275 -6.04 -11.39 5.64
CA GLN A 275 -5.26 -10.92 6.77
C GLN A 275 -5.19 -9.40 6.80
N THR A 276 -4.94 -8.88 7.99
CA THR A 276 -4.73 -7.45 8.22
C THR A 276 -3.25 -7.13 8.10
N PHE A 277 -2.91 -6.25 7.16
CA PHE A 277 -1.57 -5.68 7.07
C PHE A 277 -1.45 -4.48 8.00
N GLU A 278 -0.36 -4.41 8.74
CA GLU A 278 -0.11 -3.35 9.72
C GLU A 278 1.30 -2.78 9.56
N ILE A 279 1.43 -1.49 9.87
CA ILE A 279 2.72 -0.81 9.98
C ILE A 279 2.78 -0.17 11.37
N THR A 280 3.85 -0.46 12.10
CA THR A 280 4.09 0.05 13.45
C THR A 280 5.45 0.76 13.48
N TYR A 281 5.54 1.89 14.16
CA TYR A 281 6.81 2.58 14.34
C TYR A 281 7.76 1.77 15.23
N PHE A 282 9.07 1.81 14.93
CA PHE A 282 10.03 0.94 15.59
C PHE A 282 10.15 1.22 17.10
N ASP A 283 9.64 0.28 17.90
CA ASP A 283 9.85 0.19 19.34
C ASP A 283 11.18 -0.49 19.74
N LEU A 284 12.23 0.31 19.95
CA LEU A 284 13.54 -0.19 20.39
C LEU A 284 13.48 -0.86 21.78
N GLU A 285 12.65 -0.31 22.65
CA GLU A 285 12.66 -0.59 24.09
C GLU A 285 11.47 -1.46 24.53
N GLY A 286 10.56 -1.81 23.62
CA GLY A 286 9.38 -2.62 23.91
C GLY A 286 8.42 -1.92 24.87
N THR A 287 8.35 -0.59 24.80
CA THR A 287 7.52 0.22 25.69
C THR A 287 6.03 0.00 25.44
N HIS A 288 5.63 -0.27 24.20
CA HIS A 288 4.22 -0.36 23.82
C HIS A 288 3.59 -1.70 24.19
N ASP A 289 4.34 -2.80 24.06
CA ASP A 289 3.84 -4.16 24.31
C ASP A 289 4.40 -4.80 25.59
N GLY A 290 5.25 -4.08 26.33
CA GLY A 290 5.96 -4.60 27.49
C GLY A 290 6.93 -5.74 27.15
N SER A 291 7.26 -5.97 25.87
CA SER A 291 8.06 -7.12 25.46
C SER A 291 9.43 -7.16 26.13
N LYS A 292 10.03 -5.99 26.38
CA LYS A 292 11.32 -5.90 27.08
C LYS A 292 11.24 -6.38 28.53
N THR A 293 10.13 -6.12 29.23
CA THR A 293 9.94 -6.61 30.61
C THR A 293 9.54 -8.08 30.64
N LEU A 294 8.89 -8.59 29.59
CA LEU A 294 8.46 -9.98 29.43
C LEU A 294 9.58 -10.93 28.97
N ALA A 295 10.63 -10.43 28.30
CA ALA A 295 11.69 -11.24 27.70
C ALA A 295 12.78 -11.76 28.68
N GLY A 296 12.61 -11.56 30.00
CA GLY A 296 13.57 -11.99 31.01
C GLY A 296 14.99 -11.45 30.77
N PRO A 297 16.07 -12.18 31.10
CA PRO A 297 17.46 -11.69 31.09
C PRO A 297 18.01 -11.29 29.70
N SER A 298 17.30 -11.57 28.61
CA SER A 298 17.67 -11.05 27.28
C SER A 298 17.40 -9.54 27.13
N GLY A 299 16.33 -9.01 27.73
CA GLY A 299 16.01 -7.58 27.73
C GLY A 299 15.84 -6.91 26.36
N LEU A 300 15.52 -7.64 25.29
CA LEU A 300 15.23 -7.07 23.97
C LEU A 300 13.72 -6.87 23.77
N SER A 301 13.35 -5.80 23.07
CA SER A 301 12.00 -5.67 22.51
C SER A 301 11.75 -6.70 21.41
N ARG A 302 10.47 -6.99 21.13
CA ARG A 302 10.10 -7.89 20.01
C ARG A 302 10.65 -7.39 18.67
N HIS A 303 10.71 -6.08 18.48
CA HIS A 303 11.20 -5.45 17.26
C HIS A 303 12.72 -5.60 17.13
N MET A 304 13.45 -5.32 18.20
CA MET A 304 14.92 -5.45 18.20
C MET A 304 15.35 -6.90 17.97
N ALA A 305 14.65 -7.85 18.61
CA ALA A 305 14.90 -9.28 18.41
C ALA A 305 14.66 -9.72 16.96
N ALA A 306 13.56 -9.27 16.34
CA ALA A 306 13.26 -9.56 14.94
C ALA A 306 14.28 -8.92 13.99
N PHE A 307 14.56 -7.62 14.16
CA PHE A 307 15.55 -6.88 13.36
C PHE A 307 16.92 -7.56 13.40
N HIS A 308 17.40 -7.92 14.60
CA HIS A 308 18.71 -8.55 14.76
C HIS A 308 18.78 -9.95 14.14
N ARG A 309 17.73 -10.76 14.30
CA ARG A 309 17.64 -12.08 13.66
C ARG A 309 17.64 -11.95 12.14
N TRP A 310 16.82 -11.06 11.60
CA TRP A 310 16.67 -10.91 10.15
C TRP A 310 17.93 -10.36 9.49
N HIS A 311 18.61 -9.37 10.05
CA HIS A 311 19.87 -8.88 9.44
C HIS A 311 21.03 -9.88 9.52
N ASN A 312 20.95 -10.86 10.44
CA ASN A 312 21.89 -11.99 10.51
C ASN A 312 21.48 -13.20 9.64
N ASP A 313 20.30 -13.17 9.03
CA ASP A 313 19.90 -14.18 8.04
C ASP A 313 20.71 -14.00 6.75
N GLU A 314 21.15 -15.10 6.14
CA GLU A 314 22.01 -15.06 4.95
C GLU A 314 21.33 -14.40 3.75
N ARG A 315 20.04 -14.69 3.53
CA ARG A 315 19.27 -14.14 2.41
C ARG A 315 19.10 -12.64 2.58
N VAL A 316 18.69 -12.17 3.76
CA VAL A 316 18.52 -10.73 4.03
C VAL A 316 19.87 -10.00 3.95
N ASN A 317 20.91 -10.53 4.60
CA ASN A 317 22.23 -9.91 4.61
C ASN A 317 22.86 -9.83 3.21
N SER A 318 22.58 -10.77 2.31
CA SER A 318 23.08 -10.70 0.93
C SER A 318 22.60 -9.45 0.18
N ALA A 319 21.48 -8.85 0.60
CA ALA A 319 20.91 -7.65 0.01
C ALA A 319 21.18 -6.39 0.84
N TRP A 320 21.23 -6.49 2.17
CA TRP A 320 21.37 -5.35 3.08
C TRP A 320 22.81 -5.12 3.54
N GLY A 321 23.60 -6.18 3.73
CA GLY A 321 25.00 -6.07 4.17
C GLY A 321 25.21 -5.72 5.64
N GLU A 322 24.14 -5.66 6.44
CA GLU A 322 24.17 -5.22 7.84
C GLU A 322 24.31 -6.37 8.85
N ARG A 323 25.01 -7.46 8.53
CA ARG A 323 25.29 -8.52 9.51
C ARG A 323 26.21 -7.97 10.61
N GLY A 324 25.77 -8.04 11.86
CA GLY A 324 26.55 -7.57 13.00
C GLY A 324 26.09 -8.10 14.36
N SER A 325 26.76 -7.61 15.40
CA SER A 325 26.39 -7.89 16.79
C SER A 325 25.10 -7.17 17.16
N LEU A 326 24.53 -7.51 18.31
CA LEU A 326 23.34 -6.85 18.81
C LEU A 326 23.60 -5.37 19.11
N GLU A 327 24.78 -5.05 19.65
CA GLU A 327 25.22 -3.68 19.98
C GLU A 327 25.27 -2.85 18.70
N THR A 328 25.92 -3.35 17.64
CA THR A 328 25.97 -2.66 16.34
C THR A 328 24.58 -2.37 15.79
N HIS A 329 23.65 -3.33 15.86
CA HIS A 329 22.29 -3.11 15.38
C HIS A 329 21.50 -2.14 16.26
N ARG A 330 21.74 -2.13 17.58
CA ARG A 330 21.11 -1.17 18.49
C ARG A 330 21.60 0.25 18.17
N ASP A 331 22.91 0.44 18.07
CA ASP A 331 23.51 1.73 17.70
C ASP A 331 22.98 2.22 16.34
N TYR A 332 22.86 1.31 15.37
CA TYR A 332 22.27 1.58 14.07
C TYR A 332 20.83 2.11 14.19
N VAL A 333 19.95 1.37 14.87
CA VAL A 333 18.55 1.78 15.04
C VAL A 333 18.43 3.07 15.85
N GLU A 334 19.23 3.26 16.91
CA GLU A 334 19.26 4.49 17.69
C GLU A 334 19.61 5.71 16.82
N SER A 335 20.59 5.55 15.92
CA SER A 335 20.94 6.60 14.96
C SER A 335 19.77 6.92 14.01
N LEU A 336 19.06 5.89 13.51
CA LEU A 336 17.88 6.08 12.67
C LEU A 336 16.73 6.74 13.43
N LEU A 337 16.54 6.43 14.71
CA LEU A 337 15.52 7.05 15.55
C LEU A 337 15.84 8.53 15.81
N ALA A 338 17.12 8.89 15.93
CA ALA A 338 17.57 10.28 16.08
C ALA A 338 17.49 11.09 14.77
N ASP A 339 17.61 10.46 13.60
CA ASP A 339 17.65 11.15 12.30
C ASP A 339 16.25 11.55 11.78
N PRO A 340 15.87 12.84 11.71
CA PRO A 340 14.54 13.29 11.24
C PRO A 340 14.17 12.84 9.82
N HIS A 341 15.18 12.49 9.02
CA HIS A 341 15.04 12.04 7.64
C HIS A 341 14.41 10.65 7.50
N VAL A 342 14.61 9.76 8.48
CA VAL A 342 14.25 8.34 8.37
C VAL A 342 13.18 7.94 9.39
N LEU A 343 12.21 7.15 8.96
CA LEU A 343 11.22 6.49 9.81
C LEU A 343 11.42 4.97 9.75
N PRO A 344 12.11 4.37 10.74
CA PRO A 344 12.18 2.92 10.84
C PRO A 344 10.83 2.37 11.33
N CYS A 345 10.30 1.40 10.60
CA CYS A 345 8.99 0.80 10.88
C CYS A 345 9.05 -0.72 10.75
N MET A 346 8.21 -1.38 11.53
CA MET A 346 7.91 -2.80 11.42
C MET A 346 6.61 -3.02 10.65
N MET A 347 6.59 -4.10 9.87
CA MET A 347 5.40 -4.56 9.16
C MET A 347 4.93 -5.88 9.77
N SER A 348 3.62 -6.09 9.86
CA SER A 348 3.03 -7.33 10.36
C SER A 348 1.77 -7.77 9.60
N TRP A 349 1.47 -9.06 9.69
CA TRP A 349 0.20 -9.66 9.30
C TRP A 349 -0.52 -10.15 10.56
N ASP A 350 -1.68 -9.58 10.87
CA ASP A 350 -2.47 -9.90 12.09
C ASP A 350 -1.61 -9.88 13.37
N GLY A 351 -0.77 -8.86 13.52
CA GLY A 351 0.17 -8.73 14.64
C GLY A 351 1.46 -9.55 14.53
N GLU A 352 1.57 -10.51 13.61
CA GLU A 352 2.80 -11.28 13.40
C GLU A 352 3.80 -10.50 12.54
N LEU A 353 4.95 -10.16 13.12
CA LEU A 353 6.03 -9.44 12.44
C LEU A 353 6.50 -10.19 11.19
N MET A 354 6.55 -9.47 10.06
CA MET A 354 6.89 -10.05 8.75
C MET A 354 8.10 -9.38 8.10
N GLY A 355 8.34 -8.10 8.39
CA GLY A 355 9.38 -7.35 7.71
C GLY A 355 9.66 -6.00 8.36
N TYR A 356 10.68 -5.33 7.82
CA TYR A 356 11.19 -4.06 8.28
C TYR A 356 11.29 -3.10 7.09
N VAL A 357 11.00 -1.82 7.32
CA VAL A 357 11.10 -0.77 6.32
C VAL A 357 11.66 0.51 6.91
N GLU A 358 12.57 1.13 6.17
CA GLU A 358 12.98 2.52 6.37
C GLU A 358 12.25 3.38 5.35
N ILE A 359 11.40 4.28 5.86
CA ILE A 359 10.70 5.27 5.03
C ILE A 359 11.46 6.58 5.16
N ILE A 360 12.07 7.01 4.07
CA ILE A 360 12.97 8.17 4.04
C ILE A 360 12.32 9.37 3.36
N TYR A 361 12.87 10.58 3.53
CA TYR A 361 12.56 11.70 2.62
C TYR A 361 13.60 11.75 1.50
N ALA A 362 13.20 11.43 0.28
CA ALA A 362 14.13 11.20 -0.83
C ALA A 362 15.11 12.35 -1.10
N LYS A 363 14.67 13.60 -0.89
CA LYS A 363 15.50 14.81 -1.09
C LYS A 363 16.68 14.93 -0.11
N GLU A 364 16.57 14.28 1.04
CA GLU A 364 17.57 14.28 2.12
C GLU A 364 18.47 13.03 2.06
N ASP A 365 18.18 12.09 1.16
CA ASP A 365 18.92 10.85 1.00
C ASP A 365 19.93 10.90 -0.16
N HIS A 366 20.95 10.06 -0.08
CA HIS A 366 21.98 9.93 -1.11
C HIS A 366 21.44 9.61 -2.51
N VAL A 367 20.27 8.96 -2.62
CA VAL A 367 19.62 8.75 -3.93
C VAL A 367 19.25 10.05 -4.66
N ALA A 368 19.06 11.16 -3.94
CA ALA A 368 18.69 12.46 -4.51
C ALA A 368 19.62 12.92 -5.64
N GLN A 369 20.92 12.61 -5.52
CA GLN A 369 21.96 13.02 -6.47
C GLN A 369 21.96 12.21 -7.77
N HIS A 370 21.19 11.12 -7.82
CA HIS A 370 21.14 10.19 -8.96
C HIS A 370 19.87 10.32 -9.80
N TYR A 371 19.02 11.31 -9.50
CA TYR A 371 17.87 11.62 -10.35
C TYR A 371 18.36 12.14 -11.73
N PRO A 372 17.71 11.72 -12.83
CA PRO A 372 18.10 12.16 -14.16
C PRO A 372 17.79 13.64 -14.37
N THR A 373 18.45 14.25 -15.37
CA THR A 373 18.23 15.66 -15.73
C THR A 373 16.75 15.95 -15.98
N GLY A 374 16.24 17.02 -15.37
CA GLY A 374 14.84 17.43 -15.51
C GLY A 374 13.88 16.75 -14.52
N VAL A 375 14.37 15.81 -13.71
CA VAL A 375 13.61 15.21 -12.62
C VAL A 375 14.29 15.57 -11.30
N THR A 376 13.55 16.20 -10.39
CA THR A 376 14.05 16.59 -9.07
C THR A 376 13.23 15.90 -7.99
N PRO A 377 13.85 15.35 -6.92
CA PRO A 377 13.10 14.84 -5.78
C PRO A 377 12.17 15.91 -5.21
N GLY A 378 10.91 15.54 -4.96
CA GLY A 378 9.93 16.42 -4.34
C GLY A 378 10.29 16.71 -2.89
N ASP A 379 9.82 17.84 -2.35
CA ASP A 379 10.07 18.21 -0.96
C ASP A 379 9.51 17.20 0.05
N TRP A 380 8.39 16.55 -0.29
CA TRP A 380 7.73 15.53 0.54
C TRP A 380 7.83 14.13 -0.06
N GLU A 381 8.57 13.98 -1.15
CA GLU A 381 8.79 12.67 -1.79
C GLU A 381 9.45 11.72 -0.81
N ARG A 382 8.92 10.50 -0.75
CA ARG A 382 9.42 9.46 0.15
C ARG A 382 10.19 8.40 -0.61
N GLY A 383 11.12 7.75 0.05
CA GLY A 383 11.77 6.54 -0.43
C GLY A 383 11.52 5.36 0.50
N ILE A 384 11.70 4.14 0.00
CA ILE A 384 11.57 2.92 0.79
C ILE A 384 12.80 2.01 0.64
N HIS A 385 13.38 1.62 1.78
CA HIS A 385 14.27 0.45 1.88
C HIS A 385 13.54 -0.62 2.67
N VAL A 386 13.33 -1.80 2.09
CA VAL A 386 12.43 -2.80 2.67
C VAL A 386 12.99 -4.20 2.60
N LEU A 387 12.72 -4.98 3.64
CA LEU A 387 12.99 -6.41 3.71
C LEU A 387 11.77 -7.17 4.22
N VAL A 388 11.65 -8.40 3.75
CA VAL A 388 10.81 -9.43 4.38
C VAL A 388 11.74 -10.36 5.13
N GLY A 389 11.58 -10.41 6.45
CA GLY A 389 12.44 -11.18 7.33
C GLY A 389 12.04 -12.64 7.41
N GLU A 390 10.73 -12.91 7.51
CA GLU A 390 10.20 -14.26 7.66
C GLU A 390 9.92 -14.94 6.32
N ASP A 391 10.52 -16.12 6.10
CA ASP A 391 10.42 -16.86 4.84
C ASP A 391 8.99 -17.24 4.45
N LYS A 392 8.13 -17.55 5.42
CA LYS A 392 6.72 -17.90 5.18
C LYS A 392 5.90 -16.76 4.56
N PHE A 393 6.38 -15.52 4.64
CA PHE A 393 5.74 -14.36 4.02
C PHE A 393 6.36 -13.96 2.68
N LEU A 394 7.34 -14.72 2.19
CA LEU A 394 7.85 -14.60 0.82
C LEU A 394 6.88 -15.28 -0.16
N GLY A 395 6.80 -14.74 -1.39
CA GLY A 395 5.99 -15.32 -2.45
C GLY A 395 4.47 -15.22 -2.24
N GLY A 396 3.71 -16.12 -2.87
CA GLY A 396 2.24 -16.23 -2.71
C GLY A 396 1.43 -14.97 -3.08
N GLY A 397 1.95 -14.11 -3.96
CA GLY A 397 1.29 -12.83 -4.31
C GLY A 397 1.32 -11.75 -3.22
N ARG A 398 1.79 -12.07 -2.00
CA ARG A 398 1.84 -11.15 -0.85
C ARG A 398 2.69 -9.91 -1.10
N ALA A 399 3.76 -10.07 -1.88
CA ALA A 399 4.72 -9.01 -2.18
C ALA A 399 4.05 -7.76 -2.79
N GLU A 400 3.17 -7.96 -3.76
CA GLU A 400 2.45 -6.85 -4.40
C GLU A 400 1.48 -6.19 -3.41
N ILE A 401 0.82 -6.99 -2.57
CA ILE A 401 -0.17 -6.53 -1.59
C ILE A 401 0.48 -5.66 -0.52
N TRP A 402 1.58 -6.10 0.11
CA TRP A 402 2.23 -5.30 1.15
C TRP A 402 2.94 -4.08 0.56
N VAL A 403 3.54 -4.16 -0.63
CA VAL A 403 4.15 -2.97 -1.27
C VAL A 403 3.08 -1.92 -1.57
N ARG A 404 1.93 -2.31 -2.14
CA ARG A 404 0.82 -1.38 -2.39
C ARG A 404 0.27 -0.80 -1.09
N SER A 405 0.20 -1.59 -0.01
CA SER A 405 -0.24 -1.13 1.31
C SER A 405 0.72 -0.13 1.93
N LEU A 406 2.03 -0.38 1.82
CA LEU A 406 3.09 0.52 2.26
C LEU A 406 3.05 1.85 1.50
N VAL A 407 2.92 1.82 0.18
CA VAL A 407 2.79 3.04 -0.64
C VAL A 407 1.50 3.78 -0.33
N HIS A 408 0.39 3.06 -0.10
CA HIS A 408 -0.87 3.65 0.34
C HIS A 408 -0.70 4.39 1.66
N TYR A 409 -0.08 3.76 2.67
CA TYR A 409 0.27 4.42 3.92
C TYR A 409 1.05 5.70 3.70
N ILE A 410 2.14 5.63 2.91
CA ILE A 410 3.01 6.79 2.64
C ILE A 410 2.21 7.97 2.06
N PHE A 411 1.33 7.71 1.09
CA PHE A 411 0.51 8.76 0.50
C PHE A 411 -0.57 9.31 1.44
N LEU A 412 -1.09 8.51 2.37
CA LEU A 412 -2.03 8.98 3.38
C LEU A 412 -1.35 9.72 4.53
N ALA A 413 -0.12 9.35 4.87
CA ALA A 413 0.64 9.94 5.96
C ALA A 413 0.93 11.43 5.74
N ASP A 414 1.18 11.84 4.49
CA ASP A 414 1.22 13.26 4.12
C ASP A 414 0.67 13.46 2.69
N PRO A 415 -0.42 14.23 2.50
CA PRO A 415 -1.02 14.46 1.18
C PRO A 415 -0.12 15.22 0.20
N ARG A 416 0.95 15.87 0.69
CA ARG A 416 1.94 16.57 -0.16
C ARG A 416 2.95 15.61 -0.78
N THR A 417 3.00 14.36 -0.34
CA THR A 417 3.81 13.31 -0.96
C THR A 417 3.25 13.02 -2.36
N ASP A 418 3.96 13.43 -3.38
CA ASP A 418 3.58 13.33 -4.80
C ASP A 418 4.16 12.07 -5.47
N ARG A 419 5.26 11.54 -4.95
CA ARG A 419 5.89 10.29 -5.41
C ARG A 419 6.45 9.47 -4.24
N VAL A 420 6.62 8.18 -4.50
CA VAL A 420 7.44 7.27 -3.69
C VAL A 420 8.54 6.70 -4.58
N CYS A 421 9.78 6.75 -4.13
CA CYS A 421 10.94 6.19 -4.83
C CYS A 421 11.47 4.91 -4.17
N GLY A 422 12.34 4.22 -4.90
CA GLY A 422 13.20 3.19 -4.37
C GLY A 422 14.38 2.96 -5.31
N GLU A 423 15.40 2.30 -4.81
CA GLU A 423 16.66 2.07 -5.54
C GLU A 423 17.17 0.63 -5.33
N PRO A 424 16.36 -0.38 -5.69
CA PRO A 424 16.81 -1.76 -5.64
C PRO A 424 18.02 -1.99 -6.56
N SER A 425 18.83 -2.98 -6.22
CA SER A 425 19.83 -3.52 -7.15
C SER A 425 19.14 -3.94 -8.45
N GLN A 426 19.68 -3.50 -9.60
CA GLN A 426 19.15 -3.86 -10.91
C GLN A 426 19.17 -5.38 -11.13
N ALA A 427 20.12 -6.09 -10.50
CA ALA A 427 20.22 -7.55 -10.57
C ALA A 427 19.10 -8.26 -9.80
N ASN A 428 18.43 -7.58 -8.86
CA ASN A 428 17.30 -8.13 -8.12
C ASN A 428 16.01 -8.03 -8.96
N ILE A 429 15.91 -8.91 -9.96
CA ILE A 429 14.76 -8.94 -10.89
C ILE A 429 13.44 -9.20 -10.15
N ALA A 430 13.46 -9.90 -9.02
CA ALA A 430 12.27 -10.19 -8.24
C ALA A 430 11.65 -8.91 -7.67
N ILE A 431 12.43 -8.07 -6.98
CA ILE A 431 11.90 -6.82 -6.39
C ILE A 431 11.51 -5.83 -7.49
N VAL A 432 12.26 -5.75 -8.60
CA VAL A 432 11.92 -4.87 -9.74
C VAL A 432 10.57 -5.26 -10.35
N LYS A 433 10.31 -6.57 -10.50
CA LYS A 433 9.00 -7.08 -10.97
C LYS A 433 7.87 -6.77 -9.99
N VAL A 434 8.10 -6.97 -8.69
CA VAL A 434 7.11 -6.64 -7.65
C VAL A 434 6.81 -5.14 -7.68
N ALA A 435 7.85 -4.29 -7.70
CA ALA A 435 7.69 -2.85 -7.77
C ALA A 435 6.87 -2.42 -8.99
N SER A 436 7.20 -2.94 -10.18
CA SER A 436 6.46 -2.65 -11.41
C SER A 436 4.98 -2.99 -11.29
N LYS A 437 4.66 -4.19 -10.78
CA LYS A 437 3.27 -4.61 -10.55
C LYS A 437 2.58 -3.81 -9.44
N SER A 438 3.33 -3.25 -8.50
CA SER A 438 2.82 -2.37 -7.44
C SER A 438 2.68 -0.90 -7.86
N GLY A 439 2.87 -0.59 -9.14
CA GLY A 439 2.63 0.74 -9.72
C GLY A 439 3.89 1.56 -9.96
N PHE A 440 5.07 1.08 -9.55
CA PHE A 440 6.33 1.75 -9.87
C PHE A 440 6.66 1.63 -11.36
N HIS A 441 7.48 2.55 -11.87
CA HIS A 441 8.20 2.40 -13.13
C HIS A 441 9.68 2.65 -12.91
N ILE A 442 10.53 2.07 -13.76
CA ILE A 442 11.97 2.38 -13.75
C ILE A 442 12.14 3.75 -14.42
N GLU A 443 12.68 4.70 -13.68
CA GLU A 443 12.99 6.04 -14.16
C GLU A 443 14.37 6.06 -14.85
N THR A 444 15.37 5.47 -14.20
CA THR A 444 16.73 5.35 -14.76
C THR A 444 17.50 4.23 -14.07
N THR A 445 18.69 3.92 -14.58
CA THR A 445 19.69 3.08 -13.91
C THR A 445 20.95 3.88 -13.67
N PHE A 446 21.56 3.70 -12.52
CA PHE A 446 22.78 4.40 -12.13
C PHE A 446 23.64 3.49 -11.25
N ASP A 447 24.87 3.90 -10.98
CA ASP A 447 25.82 3.11 -10.20
C ASP A 447 26.11 3.84 -8.87
N PHE A 448 25.80 3.18 -7.76
CA PHE A 448 26.42 3.49 -6.47
C PHE A 448 27.80 2.81 -6.40
N PRO A 449 28.70 3.25 -5.50
CA PRO A 449 30.02 2.62 -5.33
C PRO A 449 29.98 1.11 -5.08
N TYR A 450 28.88 0.60 -4.53
CA TYR A 450 28.71 -0.78 -4.09
C TYR A 450 27.60 -1.55 -4.83
N LYS A 451 26.81 -0.92 -5.71
CA LYS A 451 25.77 -1.61 -6.51
C LYS A 451 25.35 -0.81 -7.75
N ARG A 452 24.93 -1.53 -8.80
CA ARG A 452 24.13 -0.96 -9.88
C ARG A 452 22.66 -0.93 -9.50
N SER A 453 22.05 0.24 -9.49
CA SER A 453 20.69 0.48 -9.02
C SER A 453 19.73 0.80 -10.16
N ALA A 454 18.48 0.40 -10.00
CA ALA A 454 17.37 0.93 -10.78
C ALA A 454 16.60 1.94 -9.92
N LEU A 455 16.62 3.23 -10.29
CA LEU A 455 15.72 4.22 -9.67
C LEU A 455 14.31 3.92 -10.13
N ILE A 456 13.43 3.58 -9.20
CA ILE A 456 12.02 3.33 -9.46
C ILE A 456 11.16 4.42 -8.81
N LEU A 457 10.14 4.91 -9.52
CA LEU A 457 9.23 5.94 -9.02
C LEU A 457 7.78 5.45 -9.09
N ASN A 458 6.97 5.82 -8.10
CA ASN A 458 5.53 5.59 -8.04
C ASN A 458 4.82 6.92 -7.85
N PRO A 459 4.27 7.52 -8.93
CA PRO A 459 3.52 8.77 -8.82
C PRO A 459 2.17 8.58 -8.11
N ARG A 460 1.83 9.50 -7.20
CA ARG A 460 0.58 9.52 -6.42
C ARG A 460 -0.66 9.39 -7.31
N GLU A 461 -0.70 10.17 -8.38
CA GLU A 461 -1.82 10.16 -9.33
C GLU A 461 -2.00 8.78 -9.97
N LYS A 462 -0.91 8.20 -10.48
CA LYS A 462 -0.90 6.86 -11.09
C LYS A 462 -1.34 5.81 -10.09
N PHE A 463 -0.84 5.88 -8.85
CA PHE A 463 -1.21 4.96 -7.78
C PHE A 463 -2.71 4.97 -7.54
N PHE A 464 -3.32 6.11 -7.20
CA PHE A 464 -4.76 6.14 -6.87
C PHE A 464 -5.67 5.91 -8.08
N LYS A 465 -5.22 6.23 -9.29
CA LYS A 465 -5.99 5.94 -10.52
C LYS A 465 -5.93 4.48 -10.93
N LEU A 466 -4.78 3.84 -10.92
CA LEU A 466 -4.59 2.53 -11.55
C LEU A 466 -4.46 1.38 -10.55
N CYS A 467 -3.91 1.64 -9.36
CA CYS A 467 -3.68 0.61 -8.37
C CYS A 467 -5.01 0.09 -7.79
N ARG A 468 -5.08 -1.24 -7.60
CA ARG A 468 -6.19 -1.90 -6.91
C ARG A 468 -5.69 -2.40 -5.57
N LEU A 469 -6.27 -1.86 -4.50
CA LEU A 469 -6.02 -2.23 -3.11
C LEU A 469 -7.00 -3.35 -2.72
N ARG A 470 -6.78 -4.53 -3.32
CA ARG A 470 -7.51 -5.76 -2.98
C ARG A 470 -6.98 -6.37 -1.69
#